data_AF-A0A3A8YFV1-F1
#
_entry.id   AF-A0A3A8YFV1-F1
#
_cell.length_a   1.000
_cell.length_b   1.000
_cell.length_c   1.000
_cell.angle_alpha   90.00
_cell.angle_beta   90.00
_cell.angle_gamma   90.00
#
_symmetry.space_group_name_H-M   'P 1'
#
loop_
_entity.id
_entity.type
_entity.pdbx_description
1 polymer ?
#
loop_
_entity_poly.entity_id
_entity_poly.type
_entity_poly.pdbx_seq_one_letter_code
_entity_poly.pdbx_strand_id
1 'polypeptide(L)'
;MGGYTYRTKQGDMWDYIAWTVYGDESYVPVLYRANPQYLDIYLFEDGIDIFCPEITAKNEEDDNVPEWRDSGDMEEDFSDSPEEEEDPDGY
;
A
#
# COMPACT_ATOMS: atom_id res chain seq x y z
N MET A 1 18.40 -22.48 -1.93
CA MET A 1 17.61 -21.76 -2.93
C MET A 1 17.12 -20.50 -2.27
N GLY A 2 17.47 -19.34 -2.79
CA GLY A 2 16.96 -18.06 -2.30
C GLY A 2 15.48 -17.93 -2.60
N GLY A 3 14.73 -17.35 -1.68
CA GLY A 3 13.29 -17.12 -1.79
C GLY A 3 12.85 -16.23 -0.63
N TYR A 4 11.86 -15.40 -0.87
CA TYR A 4 11.28 -14.50 0.11
C TYR A 4 9.92 -15.06 0.54
N THR A 5 9.57 -14.95 1.82
CA THR A 5 8.23 -15.29 2.30
C THR A 5 7.48 -13.99 2.55
N TYR A 6 6.45 -13.74 1.77
CA TYR A 6 5.58 -12.58 1.96
C TYR A 6 4.46 -12.93 2.93
N ARG A 7 4.23 -12.07 3.92
CA ARG A 7 3.12 -12.23 4.84
C ARG A 7 1.97 -11.33 4.41
N THR A 8 0.86 -11.95 4.00
CA THR A 8 -0.32 -11.23 3.52
C THR A 8 -1.00 -10.46 4.63
N LYS A 9 -1.66 -9.37 4.23
CA LYS A 9 -2.58 -8.59 5.04
C LYS A 9 -4.01 -8.81 4.55
N GLN A 10 -4.97 -8.45 5.39
CA GLN A 10 -6.39 -8.56 5.04
C GLN A 10 -6.71 -7.73 3.79
N GLY A 11 -7.24 -8.39 2.77
CA GLY A 11 -7.61 -7.75 1.50
C GLY A 11 -6.52 -7.80 0.43
N ASP A 12 -5.37 -8.42 0.72
CA ASP A 12 -4.33 -8.62 -0.28
C ASP A 12 -4.80 -9.58 -1.38
N MET A 13 -4.32 -9.34 -2.59
CA MET A 13 -4.58 -10.18 -3.77
C MET A 13 -3.25 -10.62 -4.39
N TRP A 14 -3.31 -11.64 -5.24
CA TRP A 14 -2.12 -12.20 -5.88
C TRP A 14 -1.35 -11.17 -6.71
N ASP A 15 -2.05 -10.34 -7.47
CA ASP A 15 -1.52 -9.22 -8.25
C ASP A 15 -0.75 -8.22 -7.36
N TYR A 16 -1.34 -7.82 -6.24
CA TYR A 16 -0.69 -6.95 -5.25
C TYR A 16 0.60 -7.54 -4.66
N ILE A 17 0.59 -8.83 -4.31
CA ILE A 17 1.77 -9.53 -3.79
C ILE A 17 2.85 -9.62 -4.86
N ALA A 18 2.47 -9.96 -6.11
CA ALA A 18 3.41 -10.02 -7.22
C ALA A 18 4.04 -8.65 -7.51
N TRP A 19 3.25 -7.58 -7.51
CA TRP A 19 3.75 -6.22 -7.66
C TRP A 19 4.64 -5.80 -6.49
N THR A 20 4.29 -6.13 -5.25
CA THR A 20 5.10 -5.77 -4.07
C THR A 20 6.43 -6.50 -4.02
N VAL A 21 6.46 -7.78 -4.41
CA VAL A 21 7.65 -8.63 -4.31
C VAL A 21 8.53 -8.52 -5.56
N TYR A 22 7.92 -8.37 -6.74
CA TYR A 22 8.61 -8.40 -8.03
C TYR A 22 8.54 -7.09 -8.81
N GLY A 23 7.76 -6.11 -8.37
CA GLY A 23 7.50 -4.88 -9.12
C GLY A 23 6.55 -5.05 -10.30
N ASP A 24 6.06 -6.27 -10.57
CA ASP A 24 5.24 -6.57 -11.74
C ASP A 24 4.20 -7.67 -11.45
N GLU A 25 2.95 -7.36 -11.72
CA GLU A 25 1.79 -8.25 -11.51
C GLU A 25 1.75 -9.44 -12.48
N SER A 26 2.50 -9.41 -13.58
CA SER A 26 2.59 -10.51 -14.55
C SER A 26 3.24 -11.77 -13.96
N TYR A 27 3.87 -11.65 -12.79
CA TYR A 27 4.50 -12.77 -12.07
C TYR A 27 3.54 -13.55 -11.15
N VAL A 28 2.24 -13.23 -11.12
CA VAL A 28 1.22 -14.05 -10.43
C VAL A 28 1.28 -15.54 -10.77
N PRO A 29 1.48 -15.98 -12.04
CA PRO A 29 1.58 -17.40 -12.37
C PRO A 29 2.78 -18.10 -11.70
N VAL A 30 3.83 -17.36 -11.35
CA VAL A 30 4.99 -17.88 -10.61
C VAL A 30 4.58 -18.17 -9.17
N LEU A 31 3.87 -17.24 -8.53
CA LEU A 31 3.32 -17.40 -7.19
C LEU A 31 2.35 -18.57 -7.10
N TYR A 32 1.49 -18.76 -8.11
CA TYR A 32 0.58 -19.90 -8.21
C TYR A 32 1.29 -21.25 -8.23
N ARG A 33 2.37 -21.36 -9.02
CA ARG A 33 3.16 -22.59 -9.11
C ARG A 33 3.94 -22.86 -7.82
N ALA A 34 4.38 -21.81 -7.14
CA ALA A 34 5.07 -21.90 -5.87
C ALA A 34 4.13 -22.25 -4.70
N ASN A 35 2.86 -21.83 -4.77
CA ASN A 35 1.89 -21.96 -3.69
C ASN A 35 0.57 -22.61 -4.15
N PRO A 36 0.59 -23.87 -4.61
CA PRO A 36 -0.61 -24.54 -5.12
C PRO A 36 -1.70 -24.69 -4.05
N GLN A 37 -1.34 -24.63 -2.76
CA GLN A 37 -2.27 -24.76 -1.64
C GLN A 37 -3.20 -23.56 -1.43
N TYR A 38 -2.88 -22.40 -2.00
CA TYR A 38 -3.64 -21.17 -1.83
C TYR A 38 -4.37 -20.73 -3.11
N LEU A 39 -4.38 -21.56 -4.15
CA LEU A 39 -5.01 -21.21 -5.45
C LEU A 39 -6.51 -20.97 -5.37
N ASP A 40 -7.19 -21.59 -4.40
CA ASP A 40 -8.61 -21.38 -4.16
C ASP A 40 -8.90 -20.05 -3.42
N ILE A 41 -7.87 -19.37 -2.93
CA ILE A 41 -7.98 -18.09 -2.21
C ILE A 41 -7.82 -16.95 -3.21
N TYR A 42 -8.91 -16.21 -3.39
CA TYR A 42 -8.95 -15.02 -4.25
C TYR A 42 -8.59 -13.73 -3.50
N LEU A 43 -8.95 -13.69 -2.20
CA LEU A 43 -8.70 -12.58 -1.29
C LEU A 43 -8.03 -13.15 -0.05
N PHE A 44 -6.83 -12.69 0.26
CA PHE A 44 -6.09 -13.18 1.41
C PHE A 44 -6.58 -12.54 2.71
N GLU A 45 -6.59 -13.36 3.76
CA GLU A 45 -6.71 -12.89 5.12
C GLU A 45 -5.35 -12.43 5.64
N ASP A 46 -5.36 -11.69 6.75
CA ASP A 46 -4.13 -11.29 7.43
C ASP A 46 -3.39 -12.51 7.98
N GLY A 47 -2.08 -12.55 7.74
CA GLY A 47 -1.17 -13.49 8.39
C GLY A 47 -0.88 -14.79 7.62
N ILE A 48 -1.22 -14.89 6.33
CA ILE A 48 -0.87 -16.05 5.48
C ILE A 48 0.54 -15.85 4.89
N ASP A 49 1.37 -16.89 4.99
CA ASP A 49 2.74 -16.87 4.49
C ASP A 49 2.80 -17.43 3.05
N ILE A 50 3.09 -16.57 2.08
CA ILE A 50 3.21 -16.91 0.66
C ILE A 50 4.68 -17.03 0.29
N PHE A 51 5.06 -18.21 -0.20
CA PHE A 51 6.42 -18.46 -0.65
C PHE A 51 6.66 -17.85 -2.04
N CYS A 52 7.55 -16.86 -2.11
CA CYS A 52 7.89 -16.16 -3.33
C CYS A 52 9.30 -16.58 -3.77
N PRO A 53 9.46 -17.37 -4.85
CA PRO A 53 10.78 -17.72 -5.35
C PRO A 53 11.53 -16.47 -5.81
N GLU A 54 12.85 -16.44 -5.59
CA GLU A 54 13.70 -15.35 -6.04
C GLU A 54 13.77 -15.37 -7.58
N ILE A 55 13.09 -14.41 -8.20
CA ILE A 55 13.27 -14.10 -9.62
C ILE A 55 14.08 -12.81 -9.67
N THR A 56 15.01 -12.71 -10.63
CA THR A 56 15.78 -11.49 -10.87
C THR A 56 14.88 -10.43 -11.52
N ALA A 57 13.84 -9.99 -10.81
CA ALA A 57 13.12 -8.78 -11.16
C ALA A 57 13.91 -7.61 -10.56
N LYS A 58 14.39 -6.72 -11.43
CA LYS A 58 15.06 -5.50 -11.03
C LYS A 58 14.03 -4.63 -10.30
N ASN A 59 14.12 -4.58 -8.98
CA ASN A 59 13.33 -3.71 -8.14
C ASN A 59 13.75 -2.26 -8.43
N GLU A 60 13.04 -1.57 -9.32
CA GLU A 60 13.03 -0.11 -9.30
C GLU A 60 12.08 0.25 -8.17
N GLU A 61 12.68 0.55 -7.02
CA GLU A 61 12.05 0.98 -5.79
C GLU A 61 11.13 2.16 -6.12
N ASP A 62 9.83 1.91 -6.16
CA ASP A 62 8.81 2.95 -6.28
C ASP A 62 8.66 3.63 -4.90
N ASP A 63 9.70 4.39 -4.52
CA ASP A 63 9.75 5.39 -3.44
C ASP A 63 8.83 6.60 -3.78
N ASN A 64 7.64 6.31 -4.33
CA ASN A 64 6.67 7.32 -4.75
C ASN A 64 5.28 7.01 -4.19
N VAL A 65 5.21 6.54 -2.95
CA VAL A 65 3.96 6.62 -2.21
C VAL A 65 3.68 8.08 -1.85
N PRO A 66 2.56 8.65 -2.28
CA PRO A 66 2.26 10.07 -2.09
C PRO A 66 2.02 10.42 -0.61
N GLU A 67 2.40 11.64 -0.25
CA GLU A 67 2.47 12.16 1.14
C GLU A 67 1.16 12.06 1.95
N TRP A 68 0.01 11.88 1.29
CA TRP A 68 -1.29 11.71 1.97
C TRP A 68 -1.46 10.36 2.70
N ARG A 69 -0.50 9.43 2.57
CA ARG A 69 -0.50 8.16 3.31
C ARG A 69 0.27 8.21 4.64
N ASP A 70 0.99 9.31 4.93
CA ASP A 70 1.59 9.50 6.25
C ASP A 70 0.48 9.90 7.23
N SER A 71 0.10 8.94 8.07
CA SER A 71 -0.74 9.16 9.23
C SER A 71 0.05 9.92 10.29
N GLY A 72 0.27 11.22 10.06
CA GLY A 72 0.99 12.12 10.94
C GLY A 72 0.33 13.49 10.96
N ASP A 73 -0.38 13.76 12.06
CA ASP A 73 -0.73 15.09 12.57
C ASP A 73 -1.27 16.13 11.56
N MET A 74 -2.61 16.18 11.46
CA MET A 74 -3.27 17.48 11.30
C MET A 74 -4.02 17.82 12.59
N GLU A 75 -3.25 17.84 13.69
CA GLU A 75 -3.59 18.68 14.84
C GLU A 75 -3.27 20.13 14.43
N GLU A 76 -4.26 21.01 14.58
CA GLU A 76 -4.10 22.46 14.74
C GLU A 76 -3.69 23.30 13.50
N ASP A 77 -4.68 23.74 12.72
CA ASP A 77 -4.76 25.18 12.37
C ASP A 77 -6.21 25.63 12.15
N PHE A 78 -6.93 25.82 13.26
CA PHE A 78 -8.15 26.62 13.31
C PHE A 78 -7.88 27.84 14.19
N SER A 79 -6.83 28.60 13.86
CA SER A 79 -6.60 29.89 14.49
C SER A 79 -5.89 30.85 13.54
N ASP A 80 -6.65 31.50 12.66
CA ASP A 80 -6.35 32.89 12.30
C ASP A 80 -7.66 33.65 12.01
N SER A 81 -8.10 34.41 13.01
CA SER A 81 -9.05 35.50 12.86
C SER A 81 -8.34 36.69 12.22
N PRO A 82 -8.99 37.39 11.28
CA PRO A 82 -8.92 38.85 11.28
C PRO A 82 -10.33 39.42 11.56
N GLU A 83 -10.51 40.02 12.74
CA GLU A 83 -10.35 41.45 13.02
C GLU A 83 -11.58 42.27 12.58
N GLU A 84 -12.14 43.01 13.55
CA GLU A 84 -13.23 43.96 13.42
C GLU A 84 -13.02 44.91 12.22
N GLU A 85 -14.05 45.07 11.38
CA GLU A 85 -14.32 46.35 10.74
C GLU A 85 -15.71 46.83 11.19
N GLU A 86 -15.69 47.69 12.23
CA GLU A 86 -16.74 48.67 12.48
C GLU A 86 -16.87 49.55 11.23
N ASP A 87 -18.05 49.60 10.61
CA ASP A 87 -18.41 50.75 9.80
C ASP A 87 -19.79 51.32 10.17
N PRO A 88 -19.89 52.66 10.21
CA PRO A 88 -20.81 53.39 11.08
C PRO A 88 -22.13 53.80 10.41
N ASP A 89 -23.13 54.03 11.26
CA ASP A 89 -24.32 54.87 11.05
C ASP A 89 -24.86 55.03 9.61
N GLY A 90 -25.80 54.17 9.24
CA GLY A 90 -26.72 54.41 8.12
C GLY A 90 -27.84 55.36 8.54
N TYR A 91 -27.78 56.62 8.06
CA TYR A 91 -28.84 57.63 8.15
C TYR A 91 -29.92 57.40 7.08
#